data_AF-A0A815KP35-F1
#
_entry.id   AF-A0A815KP35-F1
#
_cell.length_a   1.000
_cell.length_b   1.000
_cell.length_c   1.000
_cell.angle_alpha   90.00
_cell.angle_beta   90.00
_cell.angle_gamma   90.00
#
_symmetry.space_group_name_H-M   'P 1'
#
loop_
_entity.id
_entity.type
_entity.pdbx_description
1 polymer ?
#
loop_
_entity_poly.entity_id
_entity_poly.type
_entity_poly.pdbx_seq_one_letter_code
_entity_poly.pdbx_strand_id
1 'polypeptide(L)'
;MRLSGVFHVPNGNVTVVNDTLNQFAVNNSDLDFGKTSIFTVPSFYDYFTLILDPSNPTGFNVLLSSRLIHESIVRNLPEKVAEVFAQVRGQSVTGSILLGHIVAGGQVSNTSNTNNSVNPGWRTALLHMVNSQGWLDTTSEDIKEYLAKEVTSRTDILDQLLFGSQPSCYTNEADINEVNWQENFFGSQTIYNRLEVIKDRVDPLGLFVCKNCVDSGDWTSDLNCPIIRDPSTTSKPSTASTSIKS
;
A
#
# COMPACT_ATOMS: atom_id res chain seq x y z
N MET A 1 18.70 -6.50 15.33
CA MET A 1 17.55 -5.78 14.76
C MET A 1 16.42 -5.80 15.80
N ARG A 2 15.65 -4.73 15.98
CA ARG A 2 14.46 -4.73 16.85
C ARG A 2 13.21 -4.59 15.99
N LEU A 3 12.23 -5.46 16.22
CA LEU A 3 10.90 -5.39 15.66
C LEU A 3 9.94 -5.03 16.79
N SER A 4 9.03 -4.10 16.52
CA SER A 4 7.93 -3.75 17.42
C SER A 4 6.63 -3.96 16.66
N GLY A 5 5.62 -4.47 17.33
CA GLY A 5 4.32 -4.72 16.72
C GLY A 5 3.19 -4.62 17.74
N VAL A 6 2.02 -4.24 17.26
CA VAL A 6 0.77 -4.24 18.01
C VAL A 6 -0.20 -5.10 17.23
N PHE A 7 -0.80 -6.07 17.90
CA PHE A 7 -1.79 -6.97 17.31
C PHE A 7 -3.10 -6.81 18.07
N HIS A 8 -4.21 -6.78 17.33
CA HIS A 8 -5.55 -6.72 17.88
C HIS A 8 -6.33 -7.95 17.44
N VAL A 9 -6.99 -8.62 18.38
CA VAL A 9 -7.82 -9.79 18.11
C VAL A 9 -9.26 -9.46 18.53
N PRO A 10 -10.09 -8.91 17.62
CA PRO A 10 -11.47 -8.56 17.93
C PRO A 10 -12.24 -9.78 18.42
N ASN A 11 -12.98 -9.64 19.52
CA ASN A 11 -13.72 -10.74 20.16
C ASN A 11 -12.84 -11.97 20.49
N GLY A 12 -11.53 -11.75 20.66
CA GLY A 12 -10.56 -12.80 20.95
C GLY A 12 -10.60 -13.31 22.37
N ASN A 13 -10.04 -14.49 22.59
CA ASN A 13 -9.85 -15.08 23.91
C ASN A 13 -8.40 -14.87 24.36
N VAL A 14 -8.22 -14.22 25.53
CA VAL A 14 -6.90 -13.93 26.10
C VAL A 14 -6.05 -15.19 26.33
N THR A 15 -6.68 -16.33 26.66
CA THR A 15 -5.99 -17.61 26.81
C THR A 15 -5.40 -18.06 25.47
N VAL A 16 -6.15 -17.96 24.37
CA VAL A 16 -5.66 -18.32 23.03
C VAL A 16 -4.51 -17.39 22.61
N VAL A 17 -4.59 -16.10 22.92
CA VAL A 17 -3.51 -15.14 22.64
C VAL A 17 -2.25 -15.50 23.44
N ASN A 18 -2.39 -15.79 24.73
CA ASN A 18 -1.27 -16.22 25.57
C ASN A 18 -0.64 -17.51 25.05
N ASP A 19 -1.43 -18.53 24.76
CA ASP A 19 -0.95 -19.83 24.29
C ASP A 19 -0.22 -19.68 22.95
N THR A 20 -0.76 -18.86 22.04
CA THR A 20 -0.14 -18.58 20.73
C THR A 20 1.20 -17.86 20.90
N LEU A 21 1.28 -16.82 21.74
CA LEU A 21 2.52 -16.09 21.97
C LEU A 21 3.57 -16.93 22.70
N ASN A 22 3.16 -17.74 23.68
CA ASN A 22 4.04 -18.67 24.37
C ASN A 22 4.59 -19.72 23.40
N GLN A 23 3.74 -20.32 22.57
CA GLN A 23 4.16 -21.28 21.56
C GLN A 23 5.12 -20.63 20.54
N PHE A 24 4.82 -19.40 20.10
CA PHE A 24 5.70 -18.66 19.21
C PHE A 24 7.07 -18.41 19.85
N ALA A 25 7.11 -18.00 21.12
CA ALA A 25 8.36 -17.75 21.83
C ALA A 25 9.18 -19.04 22.03
N VAL A 26 8.54 -20.15 22.38
CA VAL A 26 9.21 -21.45 22.52
C VAL A 26 9.78 -21.94 21.19
N ASN A 27 9.03 -21.78 20.10
CA ASN A 27 9.47 -22.21 18.77
C ASN A 27 10.60 -21.34 18.19
N ASN A 28 10.82 -20.14 18.72
CA ASN A 28 11.83 -19.19 18.25
C ASN A 28 12.72 -18.74 19.40
N SER A 29 13.33 -19.71 20.09
CA SER A 29 14.15 -19.47 21.30
C SER A 29 15.44 -18.67 21.04
N ASP A 30 15.81 -18.51 19.77
CA ASP A 30 16.89 -17.65 19.30
C ASP A 30 16.53 -16.16 19.28
N LEU A 31 15.24 -15.83 19.41
CA LEU A 31 14.75 -14.45 19.47
C LEU A 31 14.64 -13.95 20.93
N ASP A 32 15.08 -12.72 21.15
CA ASP A 32 14.87 -12.00 22.41
C ASP A 32 13.52 -11.28 22.38
N PHE A 33 12.52 -11.88 23.03
CA PHE A 33 11.22 -11.27 23.25
C PHE A 33 11.33 -10.27 24.39
N GLY A 34 11.41 -8.98 24.04
CA GLY A 34 11.37 -7.89 25.00
C GLY A 34 10.01 -7.76 25.72
N LYS A 35 9.60 -6.52 26.03
CA LYS A 35 8.35 -6.24 26.76
C LYS A 35 7.12 -6.69 25.95
N THR A 36 6.52 -7.82 26.32
CA THR A 36 5.21 -8.25 25.82
C THR A 36 4.14 -7.79 26.80
N SER A 37 3.09 -7.13 26.32
CA SER A 37 1.96 -6.69 27.14
C SER A 37 0.67 -7.16 26.49
N ILE A 38 -0.08 -7.99 27.20
CA ILE A 38 -1.36 -8.56 26.76
C ILE A 38 -2.40 -8.08 27.75
N PHE A 39 -3.43 -7.43 27.24
CA PHE A 39 -4.54 -6.94 28.05
C PHE A 39 -5.81 -6.97 27.20
N THR A 40 -6.95 -7.04 27.87
CA THR A 40 -8.27 -7.01 27.24
C THR A 40 -8.91 -5.64 27.45
N VAL A 41 -9.66 -5.20 26.46
CA VAL A 41 -10.47 -3.98 26.52
C VAL A 41 -11.92 -4.34 26.18
N PRO A 42 -12.92 -3.71 26.83
CA PRO A 42 -14.31 -4.17 26.76
C PRO A 42 -15.00 -3.83 25.43
N SER A 43 -14.48 -2.88 24.66
CA SER A 43 -14.99 -2.53 23.34
C SER A 43 -13.88 -2.09 22.38
N PHE A 44 -14.20 -2.06 21.09
CA PHE A 44 -13.31 -1.47 20.09
C PHE A 44 -13.10 0.04 20.31
N TYR A 45 -14.09 0.74 20.86
CA TYR A 45 -13.94 2.17 21.17
C TYR A 45 -12.88 2.38 22.27
N ASP A 46 -12.92 1.57 23.33
CA ASP A 46 -11.91 1.63 24.40
C ASP A 46 -10.52 1.26 23.88
N TYR A 47 -10.43 0.26 22.99
CA TYR A 47 -9.19 -0.06 22.28
C TYR A 47 -8.65 1.15 21.52
N PHE A 48 -9.50 1.80 20.71
CA PHE A 48 -9.13 2.96 19.92
C PHE A 48 -8.62 4.09 20.82
N THR A 49 -9.37 4.46 21.86
CA THR A 49 -9.00 5.56 22.76
C THR A 49 -7.73 5.29 23.57
N LEU A 50 -7.45 4.03 23.88
CA LEU A 50 -6.28 3.65 24.68
C LEU A 50 -5.02 3.49 23.84
N ILE A 51 -5.15 2.97 22.61
CA ILE A 51 -4.00 2.49 21.82
C ILE A 51 -3.77 3.29 20.55
N LEU A 52 -4.83 3.74 19.87
CA LEU A 52 -4.73 4.40 18.57
C LEU A 52 -4.79 5.93 18.68
N ASP A 53 -5.73 6.46 19.47
CA ASP A 53 -5.95 7.89 19.65
C ASP A 53 -4.75 8.64 20.26
N PRO A 54 -4.07 8.12 21.31
CA PRO A 54 -2.95 8.84 21.92
C PRO A 54 -1.74 8.99 20.99
N SER A 55 -1.68 8.21 19.90
CA SER A 55 -0.57 8.19 18.95
C SER A 55 -1.05 8.37 17.51
N ASN A 56 -1.41 9.60 17.15
CA ASN A 56 -1.61 9.98 15.75
C ASN A 56 -0.75 11.20 15.38
N PRO A 57 0.59 11.08 15.39
CA PRO A 57 1.48 12.19 15.09
C PRO A 57 1.35 12.58 13.60
N THR A 58 0.79 13.76 13.33
CA THR A 58 0.65 14.34 11.99
C THR A 58 1.56 15.55 11.79
N GLY A 59 1.66 16.08 10.57
CA GLY A 59 2.41 17.31 10.27
C GLY A 59 3.88 17.09 9.93
N PHE A 60 4.26 15.85 9.60
CA PHE A 60 5.60 15.52 9.11
C PHE A 60 5.63 15.53 7.59
N ASN A 61 6.75 15.95 7.01
CA ASN A 61 7.00 15.69 5.60
C ASN A 61 7.38 14.23 5.41
N VAL A 62 6.65 13.52 4.56
CA VAL A 62 6.88 12.10 4.32
C VAL A 62 6.66 11.76 2.85
N LEU A 63 7.55 10.93 2.32
CA LEU A 63 7.34 10.17 1.09
C LEU A 63 7.00 8.74 1.48
N LEU A 64 5.96 8.22 0.85
CA LEU A 64 5.51 6.85 1.05
C LEU A 64 5.61 6.09 -0.26
N SER A 65 5.86 4.80 -0.15
CA SER A 65 5.67 3.85 -1.22
C SER A 65 5.30 2.49 -0.65
N SER A 66 4.64 1.64 -1.43
CA SER A 66 4.20 0.36 -0.89
C SER A 66 4.10 -0.77 -1.91
N ARG A 67 4.04 -1.98 -1.36
CA ARG A 67 3.64 -3.21 -2.06
C ARG A 67 2.71 -4.05 -1.19
N LEU A 68 1.73 -4.65 -1.83
CA LEU A 68 0.88 -5.71 -1.28
C LEU A 68 1.57 -7.05 -1.54
N ILE A 69 2.06 -7.70 -0.49
CA ILE A 69 2.77 -8.97 -0.58
C ILE A 69 1.78 -10.12 -0.40
N HIS A 70 1.73 -10.99 -1.41
CA HIS A 70 0.80 -12.11 -1.48
C HIS A 70 1.02 -13.09 -0.31
N GLU A 71 -0.07 -13.62 0.25
CA GLU A 71 -0.04 -14.53 1.42
C GLU A 71 0.83 -15.76 1.18
N SER A 72 0.68 -16.41 0.01
CA SER A 72 1.49 -17.59 -0.33
C SER A 72 2.99 -17.30 -0.31
N ILE A 73 3.43 -16.08 -0.62
CA ILE A 73 4.84 -15.70 -0.65
C ILE A 73 5.35 -15.58 0.78
N VAL A 74 4.58 -14.91 1.64
CA VAL A 74 4.90 -14.78 3.07
C VAL A 74 4.96 -16.15 3.76
N ARG A 75 4.01 -17.05 3.45
CA ARG A 75 3.92 -18.36 4.10
C ARG A 75 4.90 -19.39 3.56
N ASN A 76 5.13 -19.41 2.25
CA ASN A 76 5.90 -20.48 1.62
C ASN A 76 7.36 -20.11 1.41
N LEU A 77 7.71 -18.81 1.41
CA LEU A 77 9.06 -18.32 1.16
C LEU A 77 9.55 -17.36 2.27
N PRO A 78 9.43 -17.73 3.56
CA PRO A 78 9.74 -16.82 4.68
C PRO A 78 11.19 -16.35 4.69
N GLU A 79 12.14 -17.21 4.30
CA GLU A 79 13.57 -16.84 4.21
C GLU A 79 13.80 -15.76 3.15
N LYS A 80 13.17 -15.87 1.97
CA LYS A 80 13.29 -14.86 0.91
C LYS A 80 12.65 -13.55 1.33
N VAL A 81 11.50 -13.60 2.02
CA VAL A 81 10.86 -12.40 2.57
C VAL A 81 11.76 -11.72 3.59
N ALA A 82 12.36 -12.47 4.51
CA ALA A 82 13.31 -11.94 5.48
C ALA A 82 14.55 -11.32 4.81
N GLU A 83 15.11 -11.99 3.80
CA GLU A 83 16.22 -11.48 2.99
C GLU A 83 15.87 -10.14 2.33
N VAL A 84 14.73 -10.07 1.64
CA VAL A 84 14.29 -8.84 0.95
C VAL A 84 14.06 -7.71 1.96
N PHE A 85 13.41 -7.97 3.09
CA PHE A 85 13.23 -6.95 4.12
C PHE A 85 14.55 -6.48 4.73
N ALA A 86 15.53 -7.38 4.88
CA ALA A 86 16.88 -7.01 5.30
C ALA A 86 17.59 -6.14 4.26
N GLN A 87 17.43 -6.42 2.96
CA GLN A 87 17.97 -5.59 1.87
C GLN A 87 17.35 -4.17 1.87
N VAL A 88 16.02 -4.07 1.99
CA VAL A 88 15.32 -2.76 2.10
C VAL A 88 15.85 -1.97 3.30
N ARG A 89 16.02 -2.64 4.44
CA ARG A 89 16.57 -2.03 5.66
C ARG A 89 18.04 -1.67 5.53
N GLY A 90 18.81 -2.43 4.75
CA GLY A 90 20.22 -2.15 4.45
C GLY A 90 20.43 -0.90 3.59
N GLN A 91 19.42 -0.50 2.81
CA GLN A 91 19.42 0.75 2.04
C GLN A 91 18.82 1.95 2.78
N SER A 92 18.26 1.74 3.98
CA SER A 92 17.63 2.81 4.75
C SER A 92 18.63 3.89 5.16
N VAL A 93 18.22 5.14 5.02
CA VAL A 93 18.93 6.33 5.50
C VAL A 93 18.27 6.90 6.75
N THR A 94 18.81 7.99 7.30
CA THR A 94 18.18 8.68 8.44
C THR A 94 16.76 9.12 8.06
N GLY A 95 15.77 8.78 8.91
CA GLY A 95 14.35 9.06 8.65
C GLY A 95 13.60 7.98 7.86
N SER A 96 14.30 6.91 7.44
CA SER A 96 13.68 5.75 6.81
C SER A 96 12.96 4.85 7.81
N ILE A 97 11.77 4.40 7.45
CA ILE A 97 11.01 3.36 8.16
C ILE A 97 10.51 2.33 7.14
N LEU A 98 10.53 1.06 7.53
CA LEU A 98 9.80 -0.01 6.85
C LEU A 98 8.67 -0.46 7.77
N LEU A 99 7.43 -0.23 7.35
CA LEU A 99 6.21 -0.57 8.08
C LEU A 99 5.55 -1.78 7.42
N GLY A 100 5.04 -2.71 8.22
CA GLY A 100 4.28 -3.85 7.74
C GLY A 100 2.89 -3.87 8.37
N HIS A 101 1.86 -3.66 7.57
CA HIS A 101 0.47 -3.72 7.99
C HIS A 101 -0.12 -5.10 7.72
N ILE A 102 -0.67 -5.72 8.76
CA ILE A 102 -1.45 -6.98 8.66
C ILE A 102 -2.93 -6.60 8.71
N VAL A 103 -3.39 -5.98 7.62
CA VAL A 103 -4.75 -5.42 7.48
C VAL A 103 -5.54 -6.05 6.32
N ALA A 104 -4.92 -7.00 5.62
CA ALA A 104 -5.55 -7.81 4.57
C ALA A 104 -6.05 -9.15 5.14
N GLY A 105 -6.37 -10.11 4.28
CA GLY A 105 -6.88 -11.42 4.72
C GLY A 105 -8.32 -11.39 5.23
N GLY A 106 -8.80 -12.54 5.73
CA GLY A 106 -10.13 -12.65 6.35
C GLY A 106 -11.26 -12.14 5.44
N GLN A 107 -12.05 -11.18 5.94
CA GLN A 107 -13.14 -10.59 5.15
C GLN A 107 -12.65 -9.74 3.96
N VAL A 108 -11.42 -9.22 3.99
CA VAL A 108 -10.85 -8.47 2.86
C VAL A 108 -10.60 -9.39 1.66
N SER A 109 -10.25 -10.65 1.93
CA SER A 109 -10.06 -11.71 0.92
C SER A 109 -11.37 -12.25 0.36
N ASN A 110 -12.49 -11.98 1.00
CA ASN A 110 -13.80 -12.43 0.54
C ASN A 110 -14.25 -11.63 -0.69
N THR A 111 -14.39 -12.30 -1.83
CA THR A 111 -14.85 -11.72 -3.09
C THR A 111 -16.35 -11.94 -3.34
N SER A 112 -17.04 -12.62 -2.43
CA SER A 112 -18.48 -12.89 -2.55
C SER A 112 -19.24 -11.56 -2.51
N ASN A 113 -20.01 -11.26 -3.56
CA ASN A 113 -20.84 -10.05 -3.67
C ASN A 113 -20.08 -8.71 -3.67
N THR A 114 -18.80 -8.68 -4.03
CA THR A 114 -18.05 -7.42 -4.13
C THR A 114 -18.16 -6.81 -5.53
N ASN A 115 -18.82 -5.66 -5.66
CA ASN A 115 -18.80 -4.82 -6.87
C ASN A 115 -18.16 -3.46 -6.52
N ASN A 116 -16.83 -3.41 -6.48
CA ASN A 116 -16.06 -2.20 -6.19
C ASN A 116 -14.76 -2.16 -7.01
N SER A 117 -14.04 -1.04 -6.93
CA SER A 117 -12.79 -0.77 -7.66
C SER A 117 -11.54 -0.96 -6.82
N VAL A 118 -11.62 -1.68 -5.70
CA VAL A 118 -10.45 -1.95 -4.85
C VAL A 118 -9.49 -2.83 -5.64
N ASN A 119 -8.19 -2.45 -5.63
CA ASN A 119 -7.14 -3.22 -6.28
C ASN A 119 -7.24 -4.71 -5.89
N PRO A 120 -7.39 -5.65 -6.83
CA PRO A 120 -7.54 -7.07 -6.54
C PRO A 120 -6.38 -7.68 -5.74
N GLY A 121 -5.19 -7.08 -5.76
CA GLY A 121 -4.06 -7.50 -4.92
C GLY A 121 -4.40 -7.57 -3.42
N TRP A 122 -5.36 -6.76 -2.95
CA TRP A 122 -5.88 -6.84 -1.58
C TRP A 122 -6.54 -8.17 -1.23
N ARG A 123 -7.09 -8.89 -2.22
CA ARG A 123 -7.79 -10.17 -1.99
C ARG A 123 -6.83 -11.28 -1.61
N THR A 124 -5.58 -11.16 -2.02
CA THR A 124 -4.57 -12.20 -1.86
C THR A 124 -3.39 -11.78 -0.99
N ALA A 125 -3.32 -10.51 -0.59
CA ALA A 125 -2.26 -10.01 0.27
C ALA A 125 -2.39 -10.53 1.71
N LEU A 126 -1.24 -10.75 2.37
CA LEU A 126 -1.16 -10.86 3.82
C LEU A 126 -0.51 -9.63 4.44
N LEU A 127 0.48 -9.06 3.76
CA LEU A 127 1.22 -7.88 4.22
C LEU A 127 1.01 -6.73 3.24
N HIS A 128 0.74 -5.56 3.77
CA HIS A 128 0.92 -4.29 3.08
C HIS A 128 2.18 -3.65 3.64
N MET A 129 3.25 -3.70 2.84
CA MET A 129 4.56 -3.19 3.22
C MET A 129 4.71 -1.76 2.70
N VAL A 130 5.04 -0.83 3.59
CA VAL A 130 5.20 0.59 3.30
C VAL A 130 6.63 1.01 3.62
N ASN A 131 7.32 1.57 2.64
CA ASN A 131 8.50 2.37 2.88
C ASN A 131 8.06 3.80 3.19
N SER A 132 8.59 4.36 4.26
CA SER A 132 8.41 5.76 4.63
C SER A 132 9.77 6.43 4.70
N GLN A 133 9.86 7.65 4.19
CA GLN A 133 11.04 8.50 4.31
C GLN A 133 10.62 9.90 4.72
N GLY A 134 11.06 10.32 5.91
CA GLY A 134 10.81 11.66 6.43
C GLY A 134 11.99 12.62 6.21
N TRP A 135 11.71 13.92 6.25
CA TRP A 135 12.72 14.99 6.29
C TRP A 135 12.24 16.20 7.10
N LEU A 136 13.17 17.09 7.43
CA LEU A 136 12.89 18.33 8.16
C LEU A 136 12.49 19.44 7.19
N ASP A 137 11.69 20.42 7.62
CA ASP A 137 11.28 21.55 6.77
C ASP A 137 12.47 22.34 6.19
N THR A 138 13.63 22.30 6.86
CA THR A 138 14.87 22.96 6.45
C THR A 138 15.71 22.16 5.46
N THR A 139 15.31 20.94 5.10
CA THR A 139 16.02 20.09 4.14
C THR A 139 15.99 20.72 2.75
N SER A 140 17.15 20.75 2.08
CA SER A 140 17.33 21.30 0.74
C SER A 140 16.69 20.42 -0.35
N GLU A 141 16.40 21.01 -1.50
CA GLU A 141 15.66 20.32 -2.58
C GLU A 141 16.43 19.15 -3.20
N ASP A 142 17.76 19.30 -3.35
CA ASP A 142 18.64 18.23 -3.84
C ASP A 142 18.60 16.98 -2.95
N ILE A 143 18.49 17.18 -1.64
CA ILE A 143 18.33 16.08 -0.69
C ILE A 143 16.93 15.48 -0.81
N LYS A 144 15.86 16.28 -0.96
CA LYS A 144 14.50 15.73 -1.17
C LYS A 144 14.41 14.89 -2.44
N GLU A 145 15.02 15.34 -3.53
CA GLU A 145 15.11 14.57 -4.78
C GLU A 145 15.87 13.26 -4.60
N TYR A 146 16.98 13.27 -3.85
CA TYR A 146 17.70 12.06 -3.48
C TYR A 146 16.84 11.11 -2.65
N LEU A 147 16.13 11.61 -1.64
CA LEU A 147 15.24 10.82 -0.80
C LEU A 147 14.08 10.22 -1.60
N ALA A 148 13.54 10.93 -2.59
CA ALA A 148 12.52 10.39 -3.48
C ALA A 148 13.02 9.19 -4.29
N LYS A 149 14.23 9.29 -4.86
CA LYS A 149 14.88 8.18 -5.57
C LYS A 149 15.20 7.01 -4.64
N GLU A 150 15.59 7.29 -3.39
CA GLU A 150 15.86 6.27 -2.39
C GLU A 150 14.59 5.47 -2.03
N VAL A 151 13.46 6.15 -1.86
CA VAL A 151 12.15 5.50 -1.63
C VAL A 151 11.77 4.62 -2.83
N THR A 152 11.90 5.11 -4.06
CA THR A 152 11.66 4.29 -5.26
C THR A 152 12.56 3.05 -5.27
N SER A 153 13.88 3.21 -5.09
CA SER A 153 14.85 2.11 -5.05
C SER A 153 14.51 1.04 -4.00
N ARG A 154 14.09 1.45 -2.81
CA ARG A 154 13.66 0.50 -1.76
C ARG A 154 12.35 -0.21 -2.08
N THR A 155 11.52 0.41 -2.90
CA THR A 155 10.28 -0.21 -3.40
C THR A 155 10.62 -1.26 -4.45
N ASP A 156 11.56 -0.96 -5.35
CA ASP A 156 12.03 -1.90 -6.37
C ASP A 156 12.67 -3.15 -5.75
N ILE A 157 13.28 -3.04 -4.57
CA ILE A 157 13.74 -4.21 -3.81
C ILE A 157 12.57 -5.12 -3.39
N LEU A 158 11.43 -4.54 -3.00
CA LEU A 158 10.23 -5.33 -2.67
C LEU A 158 9.70 -6.09 -3.90
N ASP A 159 9.96 -5.61 -5.12
CA ASP A 159 9.53 -6.27 -6.36
C ASP A 159 10.19 -7.64 -6.57
N GLN A 160 11.30 -7.92 -5.89
CA GLN A 160 11.89 -9.26 -5.84
C GLN A 160 10.92 -10.31 -5.26
N LEU A 161 9.92 -9.89 -4.48
CA LEU A 161 8.89 -10.76 -3.93
C LEU A 161 7.71 -10.97 -4.86
N LEU A 162 7.69 -10.41 -6.07
CA LEU A 162 6.54 -10.56 -6.98
C LEU A 162 6.66 -11.78 -7.92
N PHE A 163 7.85 -12.35 -8.07
CA PHE A 163 8.14 -13.49 -8.96
C PHE A 163 7.59 -13.32 -10.39
N GLY A 164 7.70 -12.11 -10.93
CA GLY A 164 7.20 -11.78 -12.27
C GLY A 164 5.69 -11.52 -12.35
N SER A 165 4.98 -11.53 -11.22
CA SER A 165 3.62 -11.02 -11.13
C SER A 165 3.63 -9.49 -11.18
N GLN A 166 2.52 -8.90 -11.63
CA GLN A 166 2.32 -7.45 -11.57
C GLN A 166 2.42 -6.96 -10.12
N PRO A 167 3.15 -5.87 -9.85
CA PRO A 167 3.08 -5.21 -8.55
C PRO A 167 1.66 -4.78 -8.21
N SER A 168 1.33 -4.79 -6.93
CA SER A 168 0.10 -4.19 -6.41
C SER A 168 0.45 -3.32 -5.22
N CYS A 169 -0.12 -2.13 -5.14
CA CYS A 169 0.11 -1.21 -4.04
C CYS A 169 -1.17 -0.49 -3.60
N TYR A 170 -1.12 0.15 -2.45
CA TYR A 170 -2.20 0.95 -1.93
C TYR A 170 -1.99 2.41 -2.33
N THR A 171 -2.89 2.94 -3.16
CA THR A 171 -2.74 4.26 -3.80
C THR A 171 -2.52 5.41 -2.84
N ASN A 172 -3.07 5.33 -1.62
CA ASN A 172 -2.94 6.39 -0.62
C ASN A 172 -1.57 6.38 0.10
N GLU A 173 -0.78 5.31 -0.07
CA GLU A 173 0.55 5.13 0.51
C GLU A 173 1.51 4.56 -0.56
N ALA A 174 1.47 5.14 -1.76
CA ALA A 174 2.22 4.71 -2.93
C ALA A 174 3.21 5.77 -3.40
N ASP A 175 4.23 5.33 -4.15
CA ASP A 175 5.22 6.22 -4.72
C ASP A 175 4.59 7.08 -5.82
N ILE A 176 4.70 8.39 -5.70
CA ILE A 176 4.23 9.33 -6.72
C ILE A 176 5.01 9.20 -8.04
N ASN A 177 6.21 8.61 -7.99
CA ASN A 177 7.09 8.37 -9.12
C ASN A 177 6.93 6.96 -9.73
N GLU A 178 5.94 6.18 -9.29
CA GLU A 178 5.66 4.85 -9.84
C GLU A 178 5.40 4.93 -11.36
N VAL A 179 6.21 4.22 -12.15
CA VAL A 179 6.13 4.29 -13.62
C VAL A 179 4.84 3.65 -14.14
N ASN A 180 4.54 2.44 -13.66
CA ASN A 180 3.34 1.68 -14.06
C ASN A 180 2.19 1.90 -13.06
N TRP A 181 2.03 3.13 -12.56
CA TRP A 181 1.08 3.46 -11.50
C TRP A 181 -0.35 3.02 -11.85
N GLN A 182 -0.80 3.15 -13.10
CA GLN A 182 -2.16 2.77 -13.50
C GLN A 182 -2.49 1.31 -13.15
N GLU A 183 -1.57 0.40 -13.44
CA GLU A 183 -1.75 -1.01 -13.14
C GLU A 183 -1.45 -1.32 -11.68
N ASN A 184 -0.39 -0.73 -11.13
CA ASN A 184 0.06 -1.03 -9.76
C ASN A 184 -0.97 -0.53 -8.72
N PHE A 185 -1.65 0.58 -9.03
CA PHE A 185 -2.57 1.28 -8.12
C PHE A 185 -3.98 0.70 -8.24
N PHE A 186 -4.43 0.44 -9.47
CA PHE A 186 -5.82 0.04 -9.76
C PHE A 186 -5.97 -1.44 -10.12
N GLY A 187 -4.86 -2.16 -10.29
CA GLY A 187 -4.77 -3.63 -10.37
C GLY A 187 -4.58 -4.20 -11.78
N SER A 188 -5.03 -3.51 -12.82
CA SER A 188 -4.76 -3.88 -14.22
C SER A 188 -5.16 -2.75 -15.16
N GLN A 189 -4.60 -2.75 -16.37
CA GLN A 189 -5.03 -1.81 -17.41
C GLN A 189 -6.53 -1.94 -17.75
N THR A 190 -7.10 -3.15 -17.67
CA THR A 190 -8.54 -3.36 -17.93
C THR A 190 -9.42 -2.68 -16.89
N ILE A 191 -9.06 -2.79 -15.59
CA ILE A 191 -9.77 -2.11 -14.51
C ILE A 191 -9.60 -0.60 -14.64
N TYR A 192 -8.37 -0.14 -14.89
CA TYR A 192 -8.06 1.26 -15.04
C TYR A 192 -8.84 1.90 -16.21
N ASN A 193 -8.86 1.28 -17.40
CA ASN A 193 -9.65 1.77 -18.54
C ASN A 193 -11.15 1.86 -18.23
N ARG A 194 -11.69 0.92 -17.43
CA ARG A 194 -13.09 1.00 -16.98
C ARG A 194 -13.31 2.21 -16.06
N LEU A 195 -12.36 2.53 -15.20
CA LEU A 195 -12.42 3.72 -14.34
C LEU A 195 -12.34 5.00 -15.18
N GLU A 196 -11.53 5.05 -16.23
CA GLU A 196 -11.48 6.18 -17.17
C GLU A 196 -12.83 6.41 -17.84
N VAL A 197 -13.49 5.36 -18.33
CA VAL A 197 -14.85 5.49 -18.91
C VAL A 197 -15.85 6.07 -17.90
N ILE A 198 -15.73 5.70 -16.62
CA ILE A 198 -16.57 6.27 -15.56
C ILE A 198 -16.21 7.74 -15.34
N LYS A 199 -14.91 8.05 -15.24
CA LYS A 199 -14.38 9.41 -15.07
C LYS A 199 -14.86 10.35 -16.18
N ASP A 200 -14.73 9.95 -17.43
CA ASP A 200 -15.20 10.71 -18.61
C ASP A 200 -16.70 11.01 -18.53
N ARG A 201 -17.49 10.09 -17.98
CA ARG A 201 -18.94 10.26 -17.85
C ARG A 201 -19.32 11.21 -16.71
N VAL A 202 -18.57 11.19 -15.61
CA VAL A 202 -18.91 11.98 -14.40
C VAL A 202 -18.21 13.34 -14.34
N ASP A 203 -17.05 13.46 -14.98
CA ASP A 203 -16.24 14.68 -15.04
C ASP A 203 -15.67 14.89 -16.47
N PRO A 204 -16.54 15.12 -17.47
CA PRO A 204 -16.15 15.25 -18.88
C PRO A 204 -15.29 16.48 -19.19
N LEU A 205 -15.23 17.45 -18.27
CA LEU A 205 -14.41 18.65 -18.41
C LEU A 205 -13.06 18.51 -17.68
N GLY A 206 -12.85 17.41 -16.96
CA GLY A 206 -11.64 17.17 -16.18
C GLY A 206 -11.40 18.25 -15.12
N LEU A 207 -12.45 18.63 -14.37
CA LEU A 207 -12.32 19.60 -13.28
C LEU A 207 -11.57 19.03 -12.07
N PHE A 208 -11.62 17.71 -11.87
CA PHE A 208 -11.02 17.04 -10.73
C PHE A 208 -9.78 16.24 -11.16
N VAL A 209 -8.61 16.87 -11.12
CA VAL A 209 -7.34 16.25 -11.51
C VAL A 209 -6.41 16.18 -10.31
N CYS A 210 -5.69 15.07 -10.19
CA CYS A 210 -4.64 14.88 -9.20
C CYS A 210 -3.57 13.94 -9.75
N LYS A 211 -2.36 14.00 -9.18
CA LYS A 211 -1.23 13.21 -9.65
C LYS A 211 -1.51 11.73 -9.45
N ASN A 212 -1.34 10.94 -10.51
CA ASN A 212 -1.58 9.49 -10.55
C ASN A 212 -3.02 9.10 -10.19
N CYS A 213 -3.97 10.01 -10.43
CA CYS A 213 -5.39 9.71 -10.37
C CYS A 213 -5.89 9.22 -11.73
N VAL A 214 -7.04 8.56 -11.74
CA VAL A 214 -7.71 8.15 -12.99
C VAL A 214 -7.78 9.34 -13.95
N ASP A 215 -7.35 9.12 -15.20
CA ASP A 215 -7.27 10.10 -16.29
C ASP A 215 -6.13 11.16 -16.17
N SER A 216 -5.31 11.14 -15.11
CA SER A 216 -4.23 12.14 -14.96
C SER A 216 -3.09 12.00 -16.00
N GLY A 217 -3.02 10.89 -16.73
CA GLY A 217 -2.05 10.68 -17.81
C GLY A 217 -2.33 11.49 -19.07
N ASP A 218 -3.52 12.09 -19.17
CA ASP A 218 -3.93 12.96 -20.26
C ASP A 218 -3.72 14.45 -19.91
N TRP A 219 -2.91 14.74 -18.89
CA TRP A 219 -2.56 16.08 -18.41
C TRP A 219 -1.04 16.32 -18.36
N THR A 220 -0.63 17.59 -18.42
CA THR A 220 0.77 17.99 -18.25
C THR A 220 1.31 17.57 -16.88
N SER A 221 2.63 17.50 -16.72
CA SER A 221 3.26 17.01 -15.48
C SER A 221 2.95 17.86 -14.24
N ASP A 222 2.63 19.14 -14.43
CA ASP A 222 2.15 20.07 -13.41
C ASP A 222 0.63 20.07 -13.23
N LEU A 223 -0.09 19.25 -14.00
CA LEU A 223 -1.55 19.06 -14.02
C LEU A 223 -2.35 20.33 -14.35
N ASN A 224 -1.72 21.36 -14.90
CA ASN A 224 -2.39 22.61 -15.23
C ASN A 224 -3.15 22.56 -16.57
N CYS A 225 -2.76 21.69 -17.50
CA CYS A 225 -3.32 21.65 -18.85
C CYS A 225 -3.59 20.22 -19.34
N PRO A 226 -4.69 19.97 -20.07
CA PRO A 226 -4.88 18.73 -20.81
C PRO A 226 -3.87 18.59 -21.96
N ILE A 227 -3.40 17.38 -22.21
CA ILE A 227 -2.59 17.03 -23.38
C ILE A 227 -3.52 16.78 -24.56
N ILE A 228 -3.48 17.68 -25.56
CA ILE A 228 -4.24 17.50 -26.80
C ILE A 228 -3.52 16.44 -27.65
N ARG A 229 -4.04 15.21 -27.68
CA ARG A 229 -3.52 14.15 -28.56
C ARG A 229 -4.18 14.25 -29.95
N ASP A 230 -3.37 14.19 -31.00
CA ASP A 230 -3.85 14.18 -32.38
C ASP A 230 -4.70 12.90 -32.63
N PRO A 231 -5.98 13.04 -33.02
CA PRO A 231 -6.88 11.92 -33.32
C PRO A 231 -6.33 10.94 -34.37
N SER A 232 -5.37 11.36 -35.20
CA SER A 232 -4.75 10.50 -36.22
C SER A 232 -3.79 9.44 -35.68
N THR A 233 -3.45 9.47 -34.38
CA THR A 233 -2.38 8.62 -33.80
C THR A 233 -2.83 7.63 -32.73
N THR A 234 -4.09 7.62 -32.31
CA THR A 234 -4.56 6.71 -31.24
C THR A 234 -5.91 6.06 -31.55
N SER A 235 -5.91 4.74 -31.68
CA SER A 235 -7.12 3.93 -31.72
C SER A 235 -7.71 3.79 -30.31
N LYS A 236 -8.43 4.80 -29.80
CA LYS A 236 -9.35 4.55 -28.67
C LYS A 236 -10.46 3.61 -29.18
N PRO A 237 -10.76 2.48 -28.53
CA PRO A 237 -11.89 1.64 -28.92
C PRO A 237 -13.17 2.46 -28.79
N SER A 238 -14.00 2.47 -29.84
CA SER A 238 -15.25 3.22 -29.87
C SER A 238 -16.14 2.83 -28.69
N THR A 239 -16.60 3.82 -27.93
CA THR A 239 -17.63 3.66 -26.91
C THR A 239 -18.95 3.25 -27.59
N ALA A 240 -19.27 1.97 -27.56
CA ALA A 240 -20.60 1.50 -27.91
C ALA A 240 -21.58 1.97 -26.82
N SER A 241 -22.44 2.93 -27.18
CA SER A 241 -23.52 3.43 -26.35
C SER A 241 -24.49 2.29 -26.03
N THR A 242 -24.33 1.65 -24.87
CA THR A 242 -25.35 0.72 -24.37
C THR A 242 -26.28 1.50 -23.45
N SER A 243 -27.44 1.86 -24.00
CA SER A 243 -28.59 2.38 -23.26
C SER A 243 -28.97 1.37 -22.17
N ILE A 244 -28.74 1.71 -20.91
CA ILE A 244 -29.40 1.05 -19.79
C ILE A 244 -30.63 1.90 -19.49
N LYS A 245 -31.80 1.38 -19.87
CA LYS A 245 -33.10 1.94 -19.48
C LYS A 245 -33.26 1.83 -17.96
N SER A 246 -33.88 2.86 -17.41
CA SER A 246 -34.30 3.06 -16.00
C SER A 246 -34.92 1.84 -15.35
#